data_AF-F5XWX3-F1
#
_entry.id   AF-F5XWX3-F1
#
_cell.length_a   1.000
_cell.length_b   1.000
_cell.length_c   1.000
_cell.angle_alpha   90.00
_cell.angle_beta   90.00
_cell.angle_gamma   90.00
#
_symmetry.space_group_name_H-M   'P 1'
#
loop_
_entity.id
_entity.type
_entity.pdbx_description
1 polymer ?
#
loop_
_entity_poly.entity_id
_entity_poly.type
_entity_poly.pdbx_seq_one_letter_code
_entity_poly.pdbx_strand_id
1 'polypeptide(L)'
;MLSTYTASTPAARLRIIRRQLAWAASEPGTLRLITTVSAVEALARSLVVHASGRPSNTAQMRYRQFRHSGPVELVEEVLRLRGAAPAARHFPGETWPLFELASDCRDAVVHECAQLAPDRTAAAVQAAQAVFEGLIELAGLPRAVV
;
A
#
# COMPACT_ATOMS: atom_id res chain seq x y z
N MET A 1 12.00 -3.09 18.71
CA MET A 1 11.71 -3.26 17.26
C MET A 1 10.73 -2.23 16.67
N LEU A 2 9.69 -1.75 17.39
CA LEU A 2 8.76 -0.73 16.87
C LEU A 2 9.38 0.66 16.61
N SER A 3 10.40 1.06 17.39
CA SER A 3 11.05 2.39 17.28
C SER A 3 11.67 2.65 15.89
N THR A 4 12.31 1.63 15.30
CA THR A 4 12.92 1.73 13.97
C THR A 4 11.87 1.81 12.86
N TYR A 5 10.69 1.20 13.06
CA TYR A 5 9.62 1.18 12.06
C TYR A 5 8.96 2.56 11.90
N THR A 6 8.77 3.30 13.00
CA THR A 6 8.18 4.64 13.03
C THR A 6 9.14 5.76 12.64
N ALA A 7 10.44 5.49 12.65
CA ALA A 7 11.48 6.46 12.27
C ALA A 7 11.84 6.41 10.78
N SER A 8 11.41 5.38 10.05
CA SER A 8 11.76 5.19 8.64
C SER A 8 10.91 6.10 7.75
N THR A 9 11.56 7.06 7.10
CA THR A 9 10.91 7.97 6.14
C THR A 9 10.25 7.19 4.98
N PRO A 10 9.23 7.77 4.31
CA PRO A 10 8.60 7.11 3.16
C PRO A 10 9.57 6.68 2.07
N ALA A 11 10.61 7.47 1.78
CA ALA A 11 11.66 7.11 0.82
C ALA A 11 12.49 5.89 1.27
N ALA A 12 12.87 5.83 2.56
CA ALA A 12 13.58 4.68 3.11
C ALA A 12 12.70 3.41 3.11
N ARG A 13 11.41 3.57 3.43
CA ARG A 13 10.41 2.51 3.38
C ARG A 13 10.22 1.97 1.96
N LEU A 14 10.11 2.86 0.97
CA LEU A 14 9.92 2.52 -0.43
C LEU A 14 11.06 1.63 -0.96
N ARG A 15 12.32 1.90 -0.57
CA ARG A 15 13.47 1.06 -0.95
C ARG A 15 13.33 -0.38 -0.46
N ILE A 16 12.85 -0.57 0.77
CA ILE A 16 12.62 -1.91 1.33
C ILE A 16 11.47 -2.59 0.59
N ILE A 17 10.37 -1.88 0.37
CA ILE A 17 9.20 -2.39 -0.36
C ILE A 17 9.60 -2.86 -1.77
N ARG A 18 10.36 -2.06 -2.51
CA ARG A 18 10.83 -2.43 -3.86
C ARG A 18 11.62 -3.73 -3.88
N ARG A 19 12.50 -3.95 -2.89
CA ARG A 19 13.24 -5.21 -2.77
C ARG A 19 12.30 -6.39 -2.57
N GLN A 20 11.25 -6.23 -1.76
CA GLN A 20 10.26 -7.28 -1.51
C GLN A 20 9.40 -7.55 -2.76
N LEU A 21 8.98 -6.50 -3.47
CA LEU A 21 8.23 -6.65 -4.73
C LEU A 21 9.07 -7.34 -5.82
N ALA A 22 10.36 -7.04 -5.92
CA ALA A 22 11.26 -7.69 -6.87
C ALA A 22 11.39 -9.20 -6.61
N TRP A 23 11.45 -9.62 -5.34
CA TRP A 23 11.42 -11.03 -4.97
C TRP A 23 10.05 -11.66 -5.26
N ALA A 24 8.95 -11.01 -4.88
CA ALA A 24 7.60 -11.54 -5.11
C ALA A 24 7.22 -11.66 -6.60
N ALA A 25 7.93 -11.00 -7.51
CA ALA A 25 7.70 -11.11 -8.94
C ALA A 25 7.97 -12.52 -9.49
N SER A 26 8.85 -13.30 -8.84
CA SER A 26 9.11 -14.71 -9.19
C SER A 26 8.22 -15.72 -8.48
N GLU A 27 7.33 -15.27 -7.59
CA GLU A 27 6.51 -16.12 -6.74
C GLU A 27 5.12 -16.42 -7.36
N PRO A 28 4.44 -17.50 -6.93
CA PRO A 28 3.08 -17.82 -7.35
C PRO A 28 2.06 -16.71 -7.03
N GLY A 29 0.97 -16.67 -7.80
CA GLY A 29 -0.01 -15.57 -7.81
C GLY A 29 -0.51 -15.12 -6.44
N THR A 30 -0.84 -16.05 -5.53
CA THR A 30 -1.35 -15.72 -4.19
C THR A 30 -0.32 -14.99 -3.33
N LEU A 31 0.93 -15.46 -3.32
CA LEU A 31 2.01 -14.81 -2.56
C LEU A 31 2.32 -13.43 -3.16
N ARG A 32 2.37 -13.35 -4.50
CA ARG A 32 2.52 -12.08 -5.20
C ARG A 32 1.40 -11.09 -4.86
N LEU A 33 0.14 -11.52 -4.80
CA LEU A 33 -0.99 -10.70 -4.36
C LEU A 33 -0.80 -10.17 -2.94
N ILE A 34 -0.54 -11.06 -1.98
CA ILE A 34 -0.34 -10.68 -0.58
C ILE A 34 0.79 -9.66 -0.46
N THR A 35 1.94 -9.90 -1.10
CA THR A 35 3.07 -8.99 -1.05
C THR A 35 2.75 -7.64 -1.69
N THR A 36 2.02 -7.62 -2.80
CA THR A 36 1.69 -6.36 -3.50
C THR A 36 0.70 -5.51 -2.70
N VAL A 37 -0.35 -6.11 -2.12
CA VAL A 37 -1.29 -5.38 -1.26
C VAL A 37 -0.59 -4.91 0.03
N SER A 38 0.27 -5.75 0.62
CA SER A 38 1.07 -5.36 1.80
C SER A 38 2.05 -4.23 1.51
N ALA A 39 2.57 -4.15 0.28
CA ALA A 39 3.42 -3.05 -0.17
C ALA A 39 2.64 -1.72 -0.24
N VAL A 40 1.41 -1.73 -0.77
CA VAL A 40 0.51 -0.57 -0.76
C VAL A 40 0.24 -0.13 0.68
N GLU A 41 -0.15 -1.06 1.55
CA GLU A 41 -0.45 -0.78 2.95
C GLU A 41 0.76 -0.16 3.68
N ALA A 42 1.94 -0.76 3.52
CA ALA A 42 3.15 -0.30 4.17
C ALA A 42 3.59 1.10 3.70
N LEU A 43 3.44 1.39 2.40
CA LEU A 43 3.73 2.71 1.86
C LEU A 43 2.70 3.73 2.33
N ALA A 44 1.41 3.45 2.19
CA ALA A 44 0.32 4.34 2.59
C ALA A 44 0.41 4.68 4.08
N ARG A 45 0.64 3.68 4.95
CA ARG A 45 0.87 3.92 6.38
C ARG A 45 2.07 4.83 6.64
N SER A 46 3.19 4.61 5.94
CA SER A 46 4.35 5.48 6.08
C SER A 46 4.04 6.91 5.64
N LEU A 47 3.29 7.11 4.55
CA LEU A 47 2.87 8.42 4.06
C LEU A 47 1.96 9.14 5.06
N VAL A 48 0.99 8.45 5.68
CA VAL A 48 0.12 9.03 6.71
C VAL A 48 0.92 9.43 7.96
N VAL A 49 1.79 8.53 8.43
CA VAL A 49 2.63 8.75 9.62
C VAL A 49 3.60 9.92 9.42
N HIS A 50 4.08 10.14 8.19
CA HIS A 50 5.05 11.18 7.85
C HIS A 50 4.47 12.32 6.99
N ALA A 51 3.14 12.51 7.00
CA ALA A 51 2.49 13.57 6.23
C ALA A 51 3.10 14.96 6.53
N SER A 52 3.31 15.74 5.46
CA SER A 52 3.89 17.09 5.49
C SER A 52 3.08 18.05 6.36
N GLY A 53 3.73 19.06 6.93
CA GLY A 53 3.08 20.06 7.79
C GLY A 53 2.81 19.58 9.22
N ARG A 54 3.27 18.38 9.60
CA ARG A 54 3.11 17.86 10.95
C ARG A 54 4.46 17.62 11.63
N PRO A 55 4.63 18.00 12.91
CA PRO A 55 5.87 17.80 13.65
C PRO A 55 6.30 16.33 13.70
N SER A 56 7.62 16.07 13.61
CA SER A 56 8.19 14.72 13.63
C SER A 56 7.90 13.95 14.92
N ASN A 57 7.79 14.64 16.06
CA ASN A 57 7.44 14.05 17.36
C ASN A 57 6.02 13.45 17.41
N THR A 58 5.15 13.75 16.45
CA THR A 58 3.79 13.16 16.37
C THR A 58 3.74 11.84 15.60
N ALA A 59 4.86 11.41 14.99
CA ALA A 59 4.88 10.19 14.16
C ALA A 59 4.46 8.94 14.95
N GLN A 60 4.91 8.80 16.20
CA GLN A 60 4.55 7.66 17.04
C GLN A 60 3.05 7.63 17.39
N MET A 61 2.47 8.80 17.69
CA MET A 61 1.04 8.93 17.95
C MET A 61 0.22 8.57 16.71
N ARG A 62 0.60 9.09 15.54
CA ARG A 62 -0.03 8.77 14.26
C ARG A 62 0.07 7.28 13.93
N TYR A 63 1.23 6.68 14.16
CA TYR A 63 1.37 5.24 13.98
C TYR A 63 0.39 4.48 14.86
N ARG A 64 0.24 4.85 16.15
CA ARG A 64 -0.76 4.22 17.03
C ARG A 64 -2.19 4.39 16.53
N GLN A 65 -2.51 5.54 15.92
CA GLN A 65 -3.83 5.81 15.35
C GLN A 65 -4.13 4.91 14.15
N PHE A 66 -3.16 4.70 13.25
CA PHE A 66 -3.36 4.01 11.97
C PHE A 66 -2.79 2.58 11.90
N ARG A 67 -2.30 2.04 13.02
CA ARG A 67 -1.68 0.68 13.04
C ARG A 67 -2.67 -0.44 12.75
N HIS A 68 -3.97 -0.20 12.92
CA HIS A 68 -5.04 -1.17 12.66
C HIS A 68 -5.81 -0.86 11.38
N SER A 69 -5.49 0.25 10.71
CA SER A 69 -6.12 0.59 9.44
C SER A 69 -5.60 -0.31 8.32
N GLY A 70 -6.55 -0.81 7.54
CA GLY A 70 -6.31 -1.62 6.35
C GLY A 70 -5.80 -0.80 5.17
N PRO A 71 -5.41 -1.47 4.07
CA PRO A 71 -4.83 -0.80 2.89
C PRO A 71 -5.80 0.19 2.24
N VAL A 72 -7.09 -0.14 2.14
CA VAL A 72 -8.14 0.73 1.57
C VAL A 72 -8.25 2.04 2.36
N GLU A 73 -8.45 1.95 3.68
CA GLU A 73 -8.55 3.12 4.56
C GLU A 73 -7.30 4.00 4.51
N LEU A 74 -6.12 3.38 4.47
CA LEU A 74 -4.85 4.10 4.42
C LEU A 74 -4.67 4.86 3.10
N VAL A 75 -5.08 4.29 1.97
CA VAL A 75 -5.00 4.98 0.67
C VAL A 75 -5.91 6.19 0.64
N GLU A 76 -7.16 6.05 1.09
CA GLU A 76 -8.11 7.17 1.19
C GLU A 76 -7.58 8.28 2.11
N GLU A 77 -6.99 7.91 3.25
CA GLU A 77 -6.39 8.88 4.16
C GLU A 77 -5.20 9.61 3.51
N VAL A 78 -4.35 8.91 2.73
CA VAL A 78 -3.28 9.56 1.97
C VAL A 78 -3.84 10.56 0.97
N LEU A 79 -4.86 10.18 0.18
CA LEU A 79 -5.49 11.06 -0.80
C LEU A 79 -6.06 12.32 -0.14
N ARG A 80 -6.79 12.13 0.96
CA ARG A 80 -7.36 13.22 1.77
C ARG A 80 -6.29 14.17 2.29
N LEU A 81 -5.19 13.64 2.84
CA LEU A 81 -4.08 14.45 3.36
C LEU A 81 -3.33 15.22 2.26
N ARG A 82 -3.41 14.76 1.02
CA ARG A 82 -2.79 15.40 -0.16
C ARG A 82 -3.74 16.30 -0.94
N GLY A 83 -5.00 16.42 -0.52
CA GLY A 83 -6.02 17.20 -1.24
C GLY A 83 -6.41 16.62 -2.60
N ALA A 84 -6.20 15.32 -2.81
CA ALA A 84 -6.59 14.62 -4.02
C ALA A 84 -8.09 14.24 -3.99
N ALA A 85 -8.64 13.87 -5.14
CA ALA A 85 -9.97 13.30 -5.21
C ALA A 85 -10.06 11.97 -4.42
N PRO A 86 -11.25 11.56 -3.96
CA PRO A 86 -11.46 10.23 -3.36
C PRO A 86 -11.00 9.11 -4.29
N ALA A 87 -10.64 7.96 -3.74
CA ALA A 87 -9.95 6.91 -4.48
C ALA A 87 -10.71 6.43 -5.73
N ALA A 88 -12.03 6.27 -5.62
CA ALA A 88 -12.91 5.90 -6.73
C ALA A 88 -12.91 6.89 -7.92
N ARG A 89 -12.48 8.14 -7.71
CA ARG A 89 -12.31 9.16 -8.76
C ARG A 89 -10.85 9.40 -9.13
N HIS A 90 -9.94 9.16 -8.19
CA HIS A 90 -8.52 9.35 -8.40
C HIS A 90 -7.89 8.24 -9.25
N PHE A 91 -8.27 6.98 -8.98
CA PHE A 91 -7.81 5.84 -9.77
C PHE A 91 -8.83 5.53 -10.88
N PRO A 92 -8.41 5.52 -12.16
CA PRO A 92 -9.33 5.41 -13.28
C PRO A 92 -9.88 3.99 -13.46
N GLY A 93 -11.06 3.90 -14.07
CA GLY A 93 -11.68 2.64 -14.50
C GLY A 93 -11.91 1.67 -13.34
N GLU A 94 -11.54 0.41 -13.54
CA GLU A 94 -11.74 -0.67 -12.56
C GLU A 94 -10.61 -0.77 -11.52
N THR A 95 -9.61 0.13 -11.56
CA THR A 95 -8.42 0.04 -10.71
C THR A 95 -8.79 0.03 -9.22
N TRP A 96 -9.67 0.93 -8.80
CA TRP A 96 -10.05 1.02 -7.38
C TRP A 96 -10.90 -0.17 -6.92
N PRO A 97 -12.01 -0.54 -7.60
CA PRO A 97 -12.78 -1.74 -7.24
C PRO A 97 -11.95 -3.03 -7.22
N LEU A 98 -11.03 -3.20 -8.18
CA LEU A 98 -10.14 -4.37 -8.21
C LEU A 98 -9.12 -4.35 -7.07
N PHE A 99 -8.72 -3.18 -6.59
CA PHE A 99 -7.85 -3.06 -5.43
C PHE A 99 -8.60 -3.34 -4.12
N GLU A 100 -9.85 -2.90 -3.99
CA GLU A 100 -10.71 -3.28 -2.87
C GLU A 100 -10.85 -4.81 -2.81
N LEU A 101 -11.16 -5.43 -3.95
CA LEU A 101 -11.17 -6.90 -4.06
C LEU A 101 -9.81 -7.53 -3.72
N ALA A 102 -8.70 -6.94 -4.14
CA ALA A 102 -7.36 -7.42 -3.81
C ALA A 102 -7.11 -7.42 -2.29
N SER A 103 -7.58 -6.38 -1.59
CA SER A 103 -7.54 -6.29 -0.14
C SER A 103 -8.33 -7.41 0.52
N ASP A 104 -9.57 -7.61 0.08
CA ASP A 104 -10.45 -8.65 0.61
C ASP A 104 -9.86 -10.05 0.37
N CYS A 105 -9.31 -10.30 -0.82
CA CYS A 105 -8.64 -11.55 -1.16
C CYS A 105 -7.43 -11.80 -0.26
N ARG A 106 -6.60 -10.78 0.02
CA ARG A 106 -5.48 -10.91 0.95
C ARG A 106 -5.99 -11.30 2.34
N ASP A 107 -7.03 -10.64 2.82
CA ASP A 107 -7.56 -10.89 4.17
C ASP A 107 -8.15 -12.30 4.27
N ALA A 108 -8.89 -12.76 3.26
CA ALA A 108 -9.37 -14.13 3.18
C ALA A 108 -8.23 -15.16 3.16
N VAL A 109 -7.14 -14.91 2.42
CA VAL A 109 -5.98 -15.83 2.41
C VAL A 109 -5.29 -15.84 3.77
N VAL A 110 -5.05 -14.67 4.37
CA VAL A 110 -4.26 -14.54 5.60
C VAL A 110 -5.04 -14.98 6.84
N HIS A 111 -6.34 -14.71 6.90
CA HIS A 111 -7.16 -14.93 8.09
C HIS A 111 -8.06 -16.17 7.98
N GLU A 112 -8.41 -16.58 6.76
CA GLU A 112 -9.33 -17.69 6.52
C GLU A 112 -8.68 -18.86 5.78
N CYS A 113 -7.38 -18.77 5.46
CA CYS A 113 -6.63 -19.79 4.71
C CYS A 113 -7.28 -20.13 3.36
N ALA A 114 -7.93 -19.15 2.73
CA ALA A 114 -8.63 -19.34 1.46
C ALA A 114 -7.66 -19.68 0.30
N GLN A 115 -8.13 -20.48 -0.65
CA GLN A 115 -7.45 -20.70 -1.94
C GLN A 115 -8.07 -19.80 -3.01
N LEU A 116 -7.24 -19.06 -3.74
CA LEU A 116 -7.69 -18.14 -4.80
C LEU A 116 -7.56 -18.79 -6.18
N ALA A 117 -8.53 -18.52 -7.05
CA ALA A 117 -8.46 -18.90 -8.45
C ALA A 117 -7.36 -18.08 -9.18
N PRO A 118 -6.50 -18.71 -10.01
CA PRO A 118 -5.37 -18.02 -10.64
C PRO A 118 -5.75 -16.85 -11.56
N ASP A 119 -6.88 -16.96 -12.25
CA ASP A 119 -7.41 -15.99 -13.22
C ASP A 119 -7.78 -14.65 -12.57
N ARG A 120 -8.43 -14.69 -11.40
CA ARG A 120 -8.83 -13.49 -10.65
C ARG A 120 -7.65 -12.80 -9.97
N THR A 121 -6.59 -13.55 -9.70
CA THR A 121 -5.43 -13.06 -8.95
C THR A 121 -4.58 -12.09 -9.79
N ALA A 122 -4.51 -12.28 -11.11
CA ALA A 122 -3.70 -11.43 -11.98
C ALA A 122 -4.21 -9.98 -12.06
N ALA A 123 -5.52 -9.79 -12.26
CA ALA A 123 -6.13 -8.45 -12.31
C ALA A 123 -6.01 -7.72 -10.97
N ALA A 124 -6.22 -8.43 -9.85
CA ALA A 124 -6.07 -7.90 -8.51
C ALA A 124 -4.63 -7.44 -8.22
N VAL A 125 -3.63 -8.21 -8.63
CA VAL A 125 -2.20 -7.81 -8.54
C VAL A 125 -1.93 -6.55 -9.36
N GLN A 126 -2.43 -6.48 -10.60
CA GLN A 126 -2.22 -5.31 -11.46
C GLN A 126 -2.84 -4.04 -10.86
N ALA A 127 -4.07 -4.15 -10.34
CA ALA A 127 -4.75 -3.04 -9.66
C ALA A 127 -3.98 -2.57 -8.43
N ALA A 128 -3.52 -3.51 -7.57
CA ALA A 128 -2.70 -3.16 -6.41
C ALA A 128 -1.37 -2.48 -6.80
N GLN A 129 -0.75 -2.92 -7.90
CA GLN A 129 0.46 -2.30 -8.42
C GLN A 129 0.20 -0.89 -8.99
N ALA A 130 -0.93 -0.68 -9.67
CA ALA A 130 -1.34 0.64 -10.13
C ALA A 130 -1.59 1.61 -8.97
N VAL A 131 -2.26 1.15 -7.90
CA VAL A 131 -2.45 1.93 -6.67
C VAL A 131 -1.10 2.26 -6.02
N PHE A 132 -0.19 1.28 -5.94
CA PHE A 132 1.16 1.48 -5.41
C PHE A 132 1.93 2.58 -6.16
N GLU A 133 1.95 2.53 -7.49
CA GLU A 133 2.60 3.55 -8.32
C GLU A 133 1.92 4.92 -8.22
N GLY A 134 0.58 4.96 -8.13
CA GLY A 134 -0.16 6.19 -7.89
C GLY A 134 0.20 6.85 -6.55
N LEU A 135 0.40 6.07 -5.48
CA LEU A 135 0.89 6.60 -4.20
C LEU A 135 2.32 7.16 -4.29
N ILE A 136 3.20 6.53 -5.06
CA ILE A 136 4.57 7.02 -5.30
C ILE A 136 4.52 8.38 -6.00
N GLU A 137 3.72 8.47 -7.06
CA GLU A 137 3.53 9.70 -7.84
C GLU A 137 2.93 10.82 -6.98
N LEU A 138 1.82 10.55 -6.30
CA LEU A 138 1.15 11.52 -5.44
C LEU A 138 2.06 12.04 -4.31
N ALA A 139 2.95 11.18 -3.80
CA ALA A 139 3.89 11.56 -2.76
C ALA A 139 5.16 12.24 -3.29
N GLY A 140 5.34 12.36 -4.61
CA GLY A 140 6.57 12.89 -5.21
C GLY A 140 7.81 12.05 -4.90
N LEU A 141 7.64 10.74 -4.67
CA LEU A 141 8.74 9.84 -4.37
C LEU A 141 9.46 9.42 -5.65
N PRO A 142 10.79 9.18 -5.60
CA PRO A 142 11.55 8.83 -6.79
C PRO A 142 11.07 7.49 -7.35
N ARG A 143 10.62 7.49 -8.61
CA ARG A 143 10.40 6.25 -9.38
C ARG A 143 11.74 5.53 -9.54
N ALA A 144 11.72 4.19 -9.50
CA ALA A 144 12.94 3.44 -9.80
C ALA A 144 13.27 3.73 -11.27
N VAL A 145 14.50 4.22 -11.52
CA VAL A 145 15.05 4.19 -12.87
C VAL A 145 15.39 2.72 -13.12
N VAL A 146 14.71 2.11 -14.08
CA VAL A 146 15.00 0.75 -14.55
C VAL A 146 16.36 0.76 -15.24
#